data_AF-A0A7S2CIZ9-F1
#
_entry.id   AF-A0A7S2CIZ9-F1
#
_cell.length_a   1.000
_cell.length_b   1.000
_cell.length_c   1.000
_cell.angle_alpha   90.00
_cell.angle_beta   90.00
_cell.angle_gamma   90.00
#
_symmetry.space_group_name_H-M   'P 1'
#
loop_
_entity.id
_entity.type
_entity.pdbx_description
1 polymer ?
#
loop_
_entity_poly.entity_id
_entity_poly.type
_entity_poly.pdbx_seq_one_letter_code
_entity_poly.pdbx_strand_id
1 'polypeptide(L)'
;GEGGGEGEFACMDHPFLPGADMTFMGPTCEIDRADLEQKAVLLDLRDRPRMIKRLREQKQWEHRPDEHLEQAFEEGVPEYWRGKRKNNMWWRFQPKAMRRDLLAAELYAVRTYTKAIVDLALEQ
;
A
#
# COMPACT_ATOMS: atom_id res chain seq x y z
N GLY A 1 -38.79 23.26 3.16
CA GLY A 1 -38.84 22.36 2.00
C GLY A 1 -37.42 22.08 1.61
N GLU A 2 -37.07 20.81 1.58
CA GLU A 2 -35.73 20.23 1.45
C GLU A 2 -35.09 20.48 0.07
N GLY A 3 -33.78 20.27 -0.02
CA GLY A 3 -33.06 20.20 -1.28
C GLY A 3 -31.55 20.22 -1.07
N GLY A 4 -31.00 19.14 -0.50
CA GLY A 4 -29.55 18.91 -0.43
C GLY A 4 -28.95 18.66 -1.82
N GLY A 5 -27.76 19.19 -2.05
CA GLY A 5 -26.92 18.89 -3.21
C GLY A 5 -25.54 18.50 -2.70
N GLU A 6 -25.32 17.20 -2.58
CA GLU A 6 -24.07 16.58 -2.17
C GLU A 6 -22.99 16.90 -3.22
N GLY A 7 -21.84 17.38 -2.76
CA GLY A 7 -20.68 17.62 -3.61
C GLY A 7 -20.07 16.29 -4.06
N GLU A 8 -20.34 15.90 -5.29
CA GLU A 8 -19.60 14.85 -5.98
C GLU A 8 -18.13 15.25 -6.08
N PHE A 9 -17.28 14.59 -5.29
CA PHE A 9 -15.84 14.56 -5.51
C PHE A 9 -15.60 13.81 -6.82
N ALA A 10 -15.48 14.55 -7.93
CA ALA A 10 -15.04 14.02 -9.19
C ALA A 10 -13.62 13.45 -9.03
N CYS A 11 -13.51 12.13 -9.05
CA CYS A 11 -12.26 11.41 -9.29
C CYS A 11 -11.71 11.91 -10.63
N MET A 12 -10.65 12.72 -10.59
CA MET A 12 -10.01 13.20 -11.80
C MET A 12 -9.26 12.05 -12.47
N ASP A 13 -9.86 11.53 -13.54
CA ASP A 13 -9.26 10.59 -14.48
C ASP A 13 -8.15 11.29 -15.27
N HIS A 14 -6.91 11.20 -14.76
CA HIS A 14 -5.74 11.46 -15.58
C HIS A 14 -5.18 10.14 -16.12
N PRO A 15 -5.18 9.91 -17.45
CA PRO A 15 -4.60 8.71 -18.04
C PRO A 15 -3.06 8.81 -17.96
N PHE A 16 -2.48 8.11 -16.99
CA PHE A 16 -1.04 7.91 -16.88
C PHE A 16 -0.66 6.69 -17.73
N LEU A 17 0.04 6.93 -18.84
CA LEU A 17 0.54 5.98 -19.83
C LEU A 17 -0.53 5.32 -20.73
N PRO A 18 -0.49 5.52 -22.07
CA PRO A 18 -1.35 4.80 -22.99
C PRO A 18 -0.95 3.32 -23.02
N GLY A 19 -1.87 2.44 -22.60
CA GLY A 19 -1.72 0.99 -22.68
C GLY A 19 -1.55 0.26 -21.34
N ALA A 20 -1.46 0.97 -20.21
CA ALA A 20 -1.56 0.35 -18.90
C ALA A 20 -3.03 0.42 -18.43
N ASP A 21 -3.83 -0.57 -18.79
CA ASP A 21 -5.13 -0.78 -18.15
C ASP A 21 -4.89 -1.21 -16.69
N MET A 22 -4.77 -0.22 -15.82
CA MET A 22 -4.74 -0.39 -14.36
C MET A 22 -6.06 0.08 -13.75
N THR A 23 -7.15 0.11 -14.52
CA THR A 23 -8.48 0.08 -13.91
C THR A 23 -8.74 -1.32 -13.43
N PHE A 24 -8.03 -1.71 -12.37
CA PHE A 24 -8.25 -2.96 -11.68
C PHE A 24 -9.57 -2.86 -10.89
N MET A 25 -10.68 -2.97 -11.63
CA MET A 25 -12.06 -3.06 -11.15
C MET A 25 -12.41 -4.52 -10.88
N GLY A 26 -11.54 -5.23 -10.15
CA GLY A 26 -11.90 -6.52 -9.61
C GLY A 26 -12.93 -6.36 -8.49
N PRO A 27 -13.78 -7.37 -8.23
CA PRO A 27 -14.70 -7.30 -7.10
C PRO A 27 -13.88 -7.25 -5.81
N THR A 28 -13.78 -6.07 -5.20
CA THR A 28 -13.31 -5.92 -3.81
C THR A 28 -14.27 -6.60 -2.83
N CYS A 29 -15.42 -7.11 -3.30
CA CYS A 29 -16.55 -7.53 -2.49
C CYS A 29 -16.42 -8.88 -1.80
N GLU A 30 -15.37 -9.67 -2.03
CA GLU A 30 -15.26 -10.99 -1.38
C GLU A 30 -14.07 -11.15 -0.44
N ILE A 31 -13.08 -10.23 -0.43
CA ILE A 31 -12.06 -10.25 0.63
C ILE A 31 -12.63 -9.44 1.78
N ASP A 32 -12.93 -10.10 2.89
CA ASP A 32 -13.43 -9.40 4.06
C ASP A 32 -12.45 -8.29 4.43
N ARG A 33 -12.94 -7.06 4.42
CA ARG A 33 -12.18 -5.87 4.78
C ARG A 33 -11.63 -6.01 6.20
N ALA A 34 -12.36 -6.67 7.09
CA ALA A 34 -11.92 -6.96 8.45
C ALA A 34 -10.68 -7.87 8.47
N ASP A 35 -10.65 -8.91 7.63
CA ASP A 35 -9.49 -9.81 7.50
C ASP A 35 -8.25 -9.07 6.95
N LEU A 36 -8.44 -8.18 5.98
CA LEU A 36 -7.35 -7.34 5.46
C LEU A 36 -6.80 -6.40 6.52
N GLU A 37 -7.68 -5.75 7.29
CA GLU A 37 -7.29 -4.87 8.37
C GLU A 37 -6.54 -5.64 9.48
N GLN A 38 -7.02 -6.83 9.84
CA GLN A 38 -6.34 -7.68 10.82
C GLN A 38 -4.95 -8.11 10.32
N LYS A 39 -4.83 -8.52 9.05
CA LYS A 39 -3.53 -8.86 8.45
C LYS A 39 -2.60 -7.67 8.36
N ALA A 40 -3.12 -6.48 8.06
CA ALA A 40 -2.35 -5.23 8.04
C ALA A 40 -1.80 -4.88 9.43
N VAL A 41 -2.58 -5.08 10.50
CA VAL A 41 -2.11 -4.88 11.88
C VAL A 41 -0.98 -5.86 12.22
N LEU A 42 -1.14 -7.14 11.88
CA LEU A 42 -0.09 -8.15 12.11
C LEU A 42 1.19 -7.83 11.34
N LEU A 43 1.05 -7.33 10.10
CA LEU A 43 2.18 -6.88 9.30
C LEU A 43 2.92 -5.74 9.99
N ASP A 44 2.20 -4.73 10.48
CA ASP A 44 2.80 -3.58 11.14
C ASP A 44 3.53 -3.95 12.43
N LEU A 45 2.96 -4.84 13.25
CA LEU A 45 3.59 -5.35 14.46
C LEU A 45 4.92 -6.06 14.16
N ARG A 46 5.00 -6.76 13.02
CA ARG A 46 6.22 -7.44 12.58
C ARG A 46 7.24 -6.47 11.98
N ASP A 47 6.79 -5.54 11.17
CA ASP A 47 7.66 -4.71 10.33
C ASP A 47 8.19 -3.49 11.08
N ARG A 48 7.42 -2.93 12.02
CA ARG A 48 7.82 -1.78 12.85
C ARG A 48 9.16 -1.97 13.55
N PRO A 49 9.38 -2.99 14.41
CA PRO A 49 10.67 -3.16 15.10
C PRO A 49 11.82 -3.42 14.11
N ARG A 50 11.56 -4.11 13.00
CA ARG A 50 12.57 -4.37 11.96
C ARG A 50 12.98 -3.08 11.25
N MET A 51 12.02 -2.24 10.90
CA MET A 51 12.27 -0.98 10.22
C MET A 51 13.01 0.00 11.12
N ILE A 52 12.57 0.16 12.36
CA ILE A 52 13.22 1.02 13.36
C ILE A 52 14.66 0.57 13.59
N LYS A 53 14.91 -0.74 13.73
CA LYS A 53 16.27 -1.28 13.83
C LYS A 53 17.11 -0.92 12.61
N ARG A 54 16.60 -1.12 11.40
CA ARG A 54 17.29 -0.77 10.14
C ARG A 54 17.53 0.72 9.98
N LEU A 55 16.66 1.58 10.52
CA LEU A 55 16.88 3.02 10.56
C LEU A 55 18.02 3.36 11.52
N ARG A 56 18.02 2.80 12.74
CA ARG A 56 19.10 3.02 13.73
C ARG A 56 20.49 2.64 13.23
N GLU A 57 20.58 1.64 12.33
CA GLU A 57 21.83 1.24 11.67
C GLU A 57 22.37 2.30 10.67
N GLN A 58 21.60 3.34 10.34
CA GLN A 58 22.01 4.41 9.44
C GLN A 58 22.54 5.62 10.22
N LYS A 59 23.73 6.11 9.83
CA LYS A 59 24.41 7.24 10.49
C LYS A 59 23.52 8.46 10.68
N GLN A 60 22.68 8.82 9.71
CA GLN A 60 21.81 10.00 9.81
C GLN A 60 20.59 9.83 10.75
N TRP A 61 20.33 8.61 11.20
CA TRP A 61 19.21 8.22 12.06
C TRP A 61 19.65 7.73 13.44
N GLU A 62 20.92 7.38 13.62
CA GLU A 62 21.50 6.82 14.84
C GLU A 62 21.13 7.60 16.11
N HIS A 63 21.19 8.94 16.06
CA HIS A 63 20.93 9.82 17.20
C HIS A 63 19.54 10.46 17.21
N ARG A 64 18.67 10.10 16.24
CA ARG A 64 17.32 10.69 16.16
C ARG A 64 16.47 10.22 17.35
N PRO A 65 15.58 11.06 17.91
CA PRO A 65 14.60 10.61 18.89
C PRO A 65 13.69 9.51 18.34
N ASP A 66 13.15 8.65 19.20
CA ASP A 66 12.27 7.55 18.77
C ASP A 66 11.04 8.05 18.01
N GLU A 67 10.49 9.20 18.40
CA GLU A 67 9.37 9.87 17.69
C GLU A 67 9.64 10.07 16.20
N HIS A 68 10.88 10.39 15.82
CA HIS A 68 11.24 10.56 14.41
C HIS A 68 11.32 9.23 13.67
N LEU A 69 11.66 8.14 14.37
CA LEU A 69 11.67 6.79 13.80
C LEU A 69 10.26 6.27 13.61
N GLU A 70 9.35 6.61 14.53
CA GLU A 70 7.91 6.36 14.39
C GLU A 70 7.32 7.11 13.22
N GLN A 71 7.63 8.41 13.11
CA GLN A 71 7.20 9.21 11.99
C GLN A 71 7.72 8.63 10.67
N ALA A 72 8.99 8.22 10.63
CA ALA A 72 9.56 7.55 9.46
C ALA A 72 8.86 6.22 9.15
N PHE A 73 8.42 5.47 10.16
CA PHE A 73 7.67 4.23 9.97
C PHE A 73 6.29 4.45 9.35
N GLU A 74 5.59 5.50 9.79
CA GLU A 74 4.28 5.88 9.27
C GLU A 74 4.37 6.49 7.87
N GLU A 75 5.23 7.51 7.69
CA GLU A 75 5.32 8.32 6.48
C GLU A 75 6.32 7.80 5.43
N GLY A 76 7.20 6.87 5.83
CA GLY A 76 8.33 6.44 5.01
C GLY A 76 9.50 7.44 5.04
N VAL A 77 10.59 7.08 4.35
CA VAL A 77 11.77 7.95 4.21
C VAL A 77 11.91 8.37 2.75
N PRO A 78 11.75 9.67 2.43
CA PRO A 78 11.89 10.16 1.07
C PRO A 78 13.27 9.88 0.49
N GLU A 79 13.30 9.36 -0.73
CA GLU A 79 14.53 9.16 -1.48
C GLU A 79 14.61 10.02 -2.73
N TYR A 80 15.83 10.37 -3.12
CA TYR A 80 16.12 11.21 -4.28
C TYR A 80 17.08 10.51 -5.24
N TRP A 81 16.89 10.74 -6.53
CA TRP A 81 17.78 10.31 -7.61
C TRP A 81 18.08 11.51 -8.51
N ARG A 82 19.37 11.88 -8.62
CA ARG A 82 19.83 13.04 -9.39
C ARG A 82 19.05 14.32 -9.06
N GLY A 83 18.83 14.58 -7.77
CA GLY A 83 18.09 15.74 -7.27
C GLY A 83 16.56 15.66 -7.41
N LYS A 84 16.01 14.64 -8.08
CA LYS A 84 14.56 14.43 -8.20
C LYS A 84 14.07 13.44 -7.15
N ARG A 85 12.94 13.70 -6.52
CA ARG A 85 12.32 12.76 -5.57
C ARG A 85 11.88 11.50 -6.32
N LYS A 86 12.25 10.32 -5.81
CA LYS A 86 11.76 9.03 -6.32
C LYS A 86 10.27 8.89 -5.98
N ASN A 87 9.54 8.16 -6.82
CA ASN A 87 8.20 7.68 -6.45
C ASN A 87 8.32 6.80 -5.19
N ASN A 88 7.37 6.97 -4.26
CA ASN A 88 7.36 6.32 -2.95
C ASN A 88 7.33 4.79 -3.01
N MET A 89 6.82 4.19 -4.10
CA MET A 89 6.91 2.75 -4.35
C MET A 89 8.36 2.25 -4.41
N TRP A 90 9.32 3.11 -4.75
CA TRP A 90 10.73 2.75 -4.90
C TRP A 90 11.60 3.18 -3.71
N TRP A 91 11.00 3.69 -2.64
CA TRP A 91 11.75 3.99 -1.43
C TRP A 91 12.12 2.70 -0.70
N ARG A 92 13.30 2.67 -0.07
CA ARG A 92 13.74 1.55 0.76
C ARG A 92 12.92 1.43 2.04
N PHE A 93 12.45 2.56 2.56
CA PHE A 93 11.51 2.63 3.69
C PHE A 93 10.22 3.28 3.18
N GLN A 94 9.34 2.44 2.64
CA GLN A 94 8.05 2.89 2.11
C GLN A 94 7.12 3.36 3.25
N PRO A 95 6.15 4.24 2.98
CA PRO A 95 5.11 4.59 3.94
C PRO A 95 4.29 3.37 4.36
N LYS A 96 3.74 3.39 5.58
CA LYS A 96 2.89 2.31 6.10
C LYS A 96 1.65 2.09 5.25
N ALA A 97 0.94 3.17 4.89
CA ALA A 97 -0.26 3.09 4.04
C ALA A 97 0.06 2.35 2.73
N MET A 98 1.16 2.73 2.08
CA MET A 98 1.62 2.07 0.85
C MET A 98 1.93 0.58 1.03
N ARG A 99 2.61 0.18 2.12
CA ARG A 99 2.87 -1.25 2.37
C ARG A 99 1.56 -2.04 2.53
N ARG A 100 0.55 -1.45 3.17
CA ARG A 100 -0.78 -2.05 3.34
C ARG A 100 -1.52 -2.16 2.01
N ASP A 101 -1.47 -1.12 1.18
CA ASP A 101 -2.08 -1.13 -0.16
C ASP A 101 -1.44 -2.19 -1.06
N LEU A 102 -0.11 -2.30 -1.02
CA LEU A 102 0.63 -3.35 -1.75
C LEU A 102 0.23 -4.76 -1.26
N LEU A 103 0.12 -4.97 0.05
CA LEU A 103 -0.35 -6.25 0.59
C LEU A 103 -1.77 -6.58 0.12
N ALA A 104 -2.68 -5.60 0.13
CA ALA A 104 -4.05 -5.80 -0.32
C ALA A 104 -4.09 -6.19 -1.81
N ALA A 105 -3.30 -5.50 -2.64
CA ALA A 105 -3.17 -5.80 -4.07
C ALA A 105 -2.57 -7.19 -4.32
N GLU A 106 -1.52 -7.58 -3.57
CA GLU A 106 -0.90 -8.91 -3.65
C GLU A 106 -1.89 -10.02 -3.26
N LEU A 107 -2.60 -9.87 -2.14
CA LEU A 107 -3.61 -10.84 -1.70
C LEU A 107 -4.73 -10.99 -2.71
N TYR A 108 -5.17 -9.88 -3.29
CA TYR A 108 -6.15 -9.87 -4.34
C TYR A 108 -5.65 -10.67 -5.57
N ALA A 109 -4.44 -10.37 -6.05
CA ALA A 109 -3.87 -11.04 -7.23
C ALA A 109 -3.73 -12.56 -7.02
N VAL A 110 -3.22 -12.97 -5.85
CA VAL A 110 -3.07 -14.40 -5.50
C VAL A 110 -4.42 -15.10 -5.48
N ARG A 111 -5.45 -14.47 -4.90
CA ARG A 111 -6.80 -15.03 -4.85
C ARG A 111 -7.36 -15.23 -6.25
N THR A 112 -7.31 -14.19 -7.09
CA THR A 112 -7.85 -14.24 -8.46
C THR A 112 -7.19 -15.34 -9.28
N TYR A 113 -5.87 -15.45 -9.18
CA TYR A 113 -5.13 -16.53 -9.80
C TYR A 113 -5.54 -17.92 -9.27
N THR A 114 -5.65 -18.06 -7.95
CA THR A 114 -6.06 -19.34 -7.32
C THR A 114 -7.48 -19.73 -7.75
N LYS A 115 -8.41 -18.78 -7.81
CA LYS A 115 -9.77 -19.02 -8.31
C LYS A 115 -9.75 -19.52 -9.74
N ALA A 116 -8.99 -18.87 -10.63
CA ALA A 116 -8.88 -19.31 -12.03
C ALA A 116 -8.36 -20.75 -12.15
N ILE A 117 -7.38 -21.15 -11.33
CA ILE A 117 -6.90 -22.54 -11.30
C ILE A 117 -7.99 -23.52 -10.85
N VAL A 118 -8.73 -23.18 -9.78
CA VAL A 118 -9.80 -24.04 -9.25
C VAL A 118 -10.92 -24.20 -10.27
N ASP A 119 -11.36 -23.11 -10.88
CA ASP A 119 -12.41 -23.12 -11.90
C ASP A 119 -11.98 -24.02 -13.08
N LEU A 120 -10.75 -23.90 -13.57
CA LEU A 120 -10.19 -24.77 -14.63
C LEU A 120 -10.12 -26.26 -14.23
N ALA A 121 -9.86 -26.55 -12.96
CA ALA A 121 -9.76 -27.93 -12.47
C ALA A 121 -11.14 -28.59 -12.28
N LEU A 122 -12.19 -27.81 -12.03
CA LEU A 122 -13.56 -28.29 -11.87
C LEU A 122 -14.32 -28.41 -13.20
N GLU A 123 -13.83 -27.76 -14.25
CA GLU A 123 -14.33 -27.90 -15.63
C GLU A 123 -13.81 -29.17 -16.35
N GLN A 124 -12.92 -29.93 -15.72
CA GLN A 124 -12.38 -31.23 -16.20
C GLN A 124 -13.07 -32.41 -15.51
#